data_AF-A0A7Z9UCB1-F1
#
_entry.id   AF-A0A7Z9UCB1-F1
#
_cell.length_a   1.000
_cell.length_b   1.000
_cell.length_c   1.000
_cell.angle_alpha   90.00
_cell.angle_beta   90.00
_cell.angle_gamma   90.00
#
_symmetry.space_group_name_H-M   'P 1'
#
loop_
_entity.id
_entity.type
_entity.pdbx_description
1 polymer ?
#
loop_
_entity_poly.entity_id
_entity_poly.type
_entity_poly.pdbx_seq_one_letter_code
_entity_poly.pdbx_strand_id
1 'polypeptide(L)'
;MLVRQLPGAMDQIVEKGGRRKAVIFTESVRTQTYLAELLSAQGFSGEVVLMNGSNNDSESKAIYSEWKEKHEGTDKISGSRSADMKAAIVDAFKGEEKSILIATESGAEGINLQFCSLLVNFDLPWNPQRVEQRIGRCHRYGQKIDVTVVNMLNRKNQAEARIHQLLDQKFRLFDGVFGSSDEILGTIEKGVDFEKKVLEIVQAARDDEQVQSEFDLLTESIQDDIDADMASARTKLLEELDQDVVARLKDRQGTLTDTLNDFARRLTIVARAELPTAEFHGPDSPRFDHNGATWTTEWPIADENDWQFFRLADGNLATQIVSNCKAKGAVSEAMSLTFHPQDYPFAGQLADVNNLSGRSGWLRVAKARVDTPDALREEMILSCISDDGETISASTADRLFLAPSSTPEVTVVTPDNGRLDQLEQGLFLRFAGEVERQNGQWLEQEEERLDAYAEDLETEIDSRIKDIEEEIRRLKKERRSAGLTMDEKLTLSRSVKRLEGDRDDLVLSKHERRRDIRKQVDNMLDQVAESLNRTPDIQSIFTIRWS
;
A
#
# COMPACT_ATOMS: atom_id res chain seq x y z
N MET A 1 13.93 20.05 14.48
CA MET A 1 12.68 19.86 13.71
C MET A 1 11.89 18.69 14.28
N LEU A 2 12.46 17.49 14.34
CA LEU A 2 11.85 16.27 14.91
C LEU A 2 11.11 16.51 16.24
N VAL A 3 11.81 17.00 17.26
CA VAL A 3 11.24 17.18 18.62
C VAL A 3 10.03 18.13 18.66
N ARG A 4 9.97 19.11 17.76
CA ARG A 4 8.85 20.06 17.68
C ARG A 4 7.64 19.48 16.96
N GLN A 5 7.85 18.60 15.99
CA GLN A 5 6.81 18.05 15.12
C GLN A 5 6.28 16.69 15.60
N LEU A 6 7.08 15.95 16.39
CA LEU A 6 6.73 14.63 16.88
C LEU A 6 5.41 14.60 17.67
N PRO A 7 5.11 15.54 18.60
CA PRO A 7 3.83 15.56 19.29
C PRO A 7 2.64 15.67 18.32
N GLY A 8 2.70 16.60 17.36
CA GLY A 8 1.64 16.78 16.36
C GLY A 8 1.45 15.57 15.45
N ALA A 9 2.55 14.93 15.03
CA ALA A 9 2.46 13.69 14.27
C ALA A 9 1.82 12.55 15.08
N MET A 10 2.14 12.42 16.36
CA MET A 10 1.53 11.42 17.24
C MET A 10 0.04 11.72 17.48
N ASP A 11 -0.35 12.99 17.59
CA ASP A 11 -1.75 13.39 17.78
C ASP A 11 -2.59 13.10 16.52
N GLN A 12 -2.04 13.32 15.31
CA GLN A 12 -2.69 12.91 14.05
C GLN A 12 -2.92 11.40 13.95
N ILE A 13 -1.99 10.58 14.47
CA ILE A 13 -2.19 9.13 14.53
C ILE A 13 -3.35 8.77 15.46
N VAL A 14 -3.49 9.46 16.58
CA VAL A 14 -4.61 9.26 17.50
C VAL A 14 -5.94 9.66 16.84
N GLU A 15 -5.98 10.76 16.08
CA GLU A 15 -7.16 11.18 15.33
C GLU A 15 -7.61 10.13 14.31
N LYS A 16 -6.65 9.43 13.67
CA LYS A 16 -6.93 8.30 12.77
C LYS A 16 -7.34 7.02 13.49
N GLY A 17 -7.39 7.02 14.83
CA GLY A 17 -7.78 5.89 15.69
C GLY A 17 -6.61 5.05 16.22
N GLY A 18 -5.38 5.54 16.06
CA GLY A 18 -4.14 4.82 16.35
C GLY A 18 -3.67 5.04 17.78
N ARG A 19 -2.68 4.26 18.21
CA ARG A 19 -2.05 4.49 19.51
C ARG A 19 -1.08 5.66 19.41
N ARG A 20 -1.03 6.48 20.47
CA ARG A 20 -0.07 7.58 20.60
C ARG A 20 1.35 7.05 20.84
N LYS A 21 1.93 6.40 19.84
CA LYS A 21 3.22 5.71 19.92
C LYS A 21 4.04 5.97 18.66
N ALA A 22 5.34 6.13 18.84
CA ALA A 22 6.28 6.35 17.75
C ALA A 22 7.50 5.43 17.90
N VAL A 23 7.96 4.89 16.79
CA VAL A 23 9.23 4.15 16.70
C VAL A 23 10.21 4.99 15.90
N ILE A 24 11.39 5.22 16.45
CA ILE A 24 12.47 5.97 15.80
C ILE A 24 13.63 5.02 15.54
N PHE A 25 14.00 4.83 14.27
CA PHE A 25 15.15 4.04 13.88
C PHE A 25 16.39 4.91 13.67
N THR A 26 17.53 4.42 14.13
CA THR A 26 18.85 5.02 13.88
C THR A 26 19.95 3.95 13.82
N GLU A 27 20.93 4.12 12.95
CA GLU A 27 22.09 3.23 12.83
C GLU A 27 23.02 3.31 14.06
N SER A 28 23.04 4.44 14.78
CA SER A 28 24.03 4.71 15.82
C SER A 28 23.47 4.73 17.24
N VAL A 29 24.07 3.94 18.14
CA VAL A 29 23.81 3.99 19.58
C VAL A 29 24.12 5.38 20.16
N ARG A 30 25.09 6.11 19.59
CA ARG A 30 25.41 7.48 20.02
C ARG A 30 24.26 8.44 19.70
N THR A 31 23.71 8.34 18.48
CA THR A 31 22.54 9.12 18.06
C THR A 31 21.31 8.74 18.88
N GLN A 32 21.08 7.46 19.12
CA GLN A 32 20.02 6.97 19.99
C GLN A 32 20.08 7.60 21.39
N THR A 33 21.27 7.61 22.01
CA THR A 33 21.46 8.21 23.35
C THR A 33 21.18 9.71 23.33
N TYR A 34 21.71 10.42 22.33
CA TYR A 34 21.47 11.85 22.17
C TYR A 34 19.99 12.18 21.96
N LEU A 35 19.28 11.40 21.15
CA LEU A 35 17.84 11.59 20.92
C LEU A 35 17.02 11.33 22.18
N ALA A 36 17.38 10.32 22.97
CA ALA A 36 16.69 10.04 24.23
C ALA A 36 16.84 11.17 25.24
N GLU A 37 18.05 11.71 25.41
CA GLU A 37 18.31 12.87 26.28
C GLU A 37 17.52 14.10 25.80
N LEU A 38 17.55 14.36 24.49
CA LEU A 38 16.87 15.51 23.89
C LEU A 38 15.34 15.44 24.01
N LEU A 39 14.75 14.27 23.75
CA LEU A 39 13.31 14.05 23.87
C LEU A 39 12.86 14.12 25.33
N SER A 40 13.65 13.56 26.24
CA SER A 40 13.39 13.62 27.69
C SER A 40 13.39 15.06 28.20
N ALA A 41 14.32 15.90 27.72
CA ALA A 41 14.41 17.31 28.09
C ALA A 41 13.27 18.17 27.53
N GLN A 42 12.52 17.68 26.55
CA GLN A 42 11.51 18.43 25.78
C GLN A 42 10.09 17.90 25.98
N GLY A 43 9.85 17.16 27.06
CA GLY A 43 8.50 16.79 27.51
C GLY A 43 8.19 15.29 27.48
N PHE A 44 9.09 14.44 26.99
CA PHE A 44 8.91 12.98 26.99
C PHE A 44 9.72 12.29 28.11
N SER A 45 9.92 12.97 29.24
CA SER A 45 10.71 12.43 30.35
C SER A 45 10.02 11.18 30.91
N GLY A 46 10.73 10.05 30.92
CA GLY A 46 10.18 8.77 31.37
C GLY A 46 9.30 8.04 30.34
N GLU A 47 9.01 8.64 29.19
CA GLU A 47 8.20 8.03 28.11
C GLU A 47 9.04 7.38 27.00
N VAL A 48 10.36 7.59 27.01
CA VAL A 48 11.29 7.05 26.02
C VAL A 48 11.84 5.71 26.49
N VAL A 49 11.95 4.74 25.57
CA VAL A 49 12.64 3.48 25.82
C VAL A 49 13.62 3.18 24.68
N LEU A 50 14.74 2.56 25.02
CA LEU A 50 15.84 2.28 24.10
C LEU A 50 15.92 0.79 23.75
N MET A 51 16.26 0.48 22.50
CA MET A 51 16.54 -0.87 22.05
C MET A 51 17.80 -0.91 21.19
N ASN A 52 18.81 -1.65 21.62
CA ASN A 52 20.07 -1.82 20.88
C ASN A 52 20.72 -3.17 21.18
N GLY A 53 21.72 -3.57 20.40
CA GLY A 53 22.36 -4.89 20.55
C GLY A 53 22.96 -5.20 21.94
N SER A 54 23.15 -4.20 22.81
CA SER A 54 23.70 -4.39 24.16
C SER A 54 22.67 -4.23 25.28
N ASN A 55 21.66 -3.36 25.10
CA ASN A 55 20.64 -2.92 26.07
C ASN A 55 21.17 -2.89 27.53
N ASN A 56 22.33 -2.25 27.72
CA ASN A 56 23.06 -2.28 28.99
C ASN A 56 22.83 -1.04 29.87
N ASP A 57 21.95 -0.14 29.45
CA ASP A 57 21.56 1.04 30.22
C ASP A 57 20.73 0.67 31.46
N SER A 58 20.67 1.58 32.43
CA SER A 58 20.02 1.36 33.72
C SER A 58 18.51 1.16 33.59
N GLU A 59 17.88 1.81 32.62
CA GLU A 59 16.43 1.76 32.42
C GLU A 59 16.01 0.43 31.79
N SER A 60 16.68 -0.03 30.73
CA SER A 60 16.47 -1.35 30.13
C SER A 60 16.67 -2.47 31.16
N LYS A 61 17.68 -2.34 32.05
CA LYS A 61 17.90 -3.30 33.14
C LYS A 61 16.76 -3.31 34.15
N ALA A 62 16.24 -2.14 34.53
CA ALA A 62 15.11 -2.05 35.45
C ALA A 62 13.83 -2.67 34.83
N ILE A 63 13.51 -2.30 33.58
CA ILE A 63 12.40 -2.87 32.82
C ILE A 63 12.52 -4.39 32.73
N TYR A 64 13.72 -4.91 32.44
CA TYR A 64 13.95 -6.35 32.37
C TYR A 64 13.78 -7.05 33.72
N SER A 65 14.32 -6.48 34.79
CA SER A 65 14.18 -7.04 36.15
C SER A 65 12.72 -7.12 36.58
N GLU A 66 11.96 -6.04 36.38
CA GLU A 66 10.52 -5.99 36.71
C GLU A 66 9.71 -6.95 35.84
N TRP A 67 9.98 -6.98 34.53
CA TRP A 67 9.31 -7.89 33.61
C TRP A 67 9.59 -9.36 33.96
N LYS A 68 10.82 -9.68 34.37
CA LYS A 68 11.23 -11.03 34.77
C LYS A 68 10.54 -11.48 36.06
N GLU A 69 10.43 -10.60 37.06
CA GLU A 69 9.70 -10.89 38.30
C GLU A 69 8.20 -11.11 38.01
N LYS A 70 7.60 -10.26 37.18
CA LYS A 70 6.19 -10.36 36.79
C LYS A 70 5.84 -11.63 36.01
N HIS A 71 6.78 -12.15 35.23
CA HIS A 71 6.58 -13.32 34.36
C HIS A 71 7.31 -14.57 34.88
N GLU A 72 7.81 -14.54 36.12
CA GLU A 72 8.48 -15.67 36.75
C GLU A 72 7.54 -16.88 36.81
N GLY A 73 8.00 -18.02 36.26
CA GLY A 73 7.19 -19.24 36.18
C GLY A 73 6.16 -19.29 35.05
N THR A 74 6.20 -18.35 34.09
CA THR A 74 5.38 -18.37 32.87
C THR A 74 6.20 -18.69 31.62
N ASP A 75 5.53 -19.17 30.57
CA ASP A 75 6.15 -19.57 29.29
C ASP A 75 6.71 -18.39 28.48
N LYS A 76 6.52 -17.14 28.95
CA LYS A 76 7.07 -15.95 28.29
C LYS A 76 8.59 -15.82 28.47
N ILE A 77 9.18 -16.45 29.48
CA ILE A 77 10.64 -16.40 29.72
C ILE A 77 11.31 -17.47 28.88
N SER A 78 11.97 -17.05 27.79
CA SER A 78 12.70 -17.95 26.87
C SER A 78 13.99 -18.51 27.49
N GLY A 79 14.52 -17.86 28.53
CA GLY A 79 15.79 -18.22 29.15
C GLY A 79 17.01 -17.69 28.39
N SER A 80 16.81 -17.02 27.25
CA SER A 80 17.82 -16.19 26.60
C SER A 80 17.69 -14.75 27.09
N ARG A 81 18.74 -14.26 27.77
CA ARG A 81 18.76 -12.89 28.31
C ARG A 81 18.52 -11.83 27.22
N SER A 82 19.00 -12.05 25.99
CA SER A 82 18.81 -11.10 24.90
C SER A 82 17.37 -11.08 24.38
N ALA A 83 16.76 -12.26 24.22
CA ALA A 83 15.36 -12.36 23.77
C ALA A 83 14.39 -11.86 24.84
N ASP A 84 14.60 -12.23 26.11
CA ASP A 84 13.76 -11.77 27.22
C ASP A 84 13.89 -10.26 27.45
N MET A 85 15.10 -9.70 27.27
CA MET A 85 15.32 -8.25 27.30
C MET A 85 14.53 -7.52 26.20
N LYS A 86 14.59 -8.02 24.96
CA LYS A 86 13.80 -7.46 23.85
C LYS A 86 12.30 -7.54 24.14
N ALA A 87 11.81 -8.68 24.63
CA ALA A 87 10.41 -8.87 24.99
C ALA A 87 9.98 -7.90 26.10
N ALA A 88 10.79 -7.72 27.14
CA ALA A 88 10.54 -6.78 28.23
C ALA A 88 10.42 -5.34 27.74
N ILE A 89 11.33 -4.91 26.86
CA ILE A 89 11.31 -3.56 26.26
C ILE A 89 10.07 -3.38 25.38
N VAL A 90 9.72 -4.37 24.55
CA VAL A 90 8.51 -4.30 23.71
C VAL A 90 7.25 -4.26 24.56
N ASP A 91 7.16 -5.03 25.63
CA ASP A 91 6.01 -5.01 26.55
C ASP A 91 5.90 -3.68 27.30
N ALA A 92 7.02 -3.11 27.75
CA ALA A 92 7.05 -1.77 28.31
C ALA A 92 6.58 -0.72 27.29
N PHE A 93 7.05 -0.82 26.04
CA PHE A 93 6.61 0.05 24.94
C PHE A 93 5.14 -0.14 24.57
N LYS A 94 4.57 -1.34 24.73
CA LYS A 94 3.13 -1.59 24.53
C LYS A 94 2.28 -0.97 25.63
N GLY A 95 2.79 -0.86 26.85
CA GLY A 95 2.14 -0.25 28.01
C GLY A 95 1.84 1.24 27.83
N GLU A 96 1.14 1.85 28.78
CA GLU A 96 0.72 3.26 28.67
C GLU A 96 1.84 4.25 29.01
N GLU A 97 2.85 3.82 29.77
CA GLU A 97 3.90 4.70 30.29
C GLU A 97 4.96 5.09 29.26
N LYS A 98 5.16 4.26 28.23
CA LYS A 98 6.20 4.47 27.20
C LYS A 98 5.57 4.80 25.86
N SER A 99 5.89 5.97 25.32
CA SER A 99 5.29 6.49 24.09
C SER A 99 6.27 6.51 22.91
N ILE A 100 7.58 6.44 23.17
CA ILE A 100 8.61 6.47 22.12
C ILE A 100 9.58 5.31 22.31
N LEU A 101 9.76 4.50 21.26
CA LEU A 101 10.83 3.52 21.16
C LEU A 101 11.90 4.05 20.22
N ILE A 102 13.15 4.16 20.67
CA ILE A 102 14.29 4.45 19.80
C ILE A 102 15.09 3.17 19.63
N ALA A 103 15.22 2.67 18.41
CA ALA A 103 15.84 1.39 18.14
C ALA A 103 17.01 1.48 17.14
N THR A 104 18.05 0.70 17.38
CA THR A 104 19.09 0.43 16.37
C THR A 104 18.76 -0.82 15.57
N GLU A 105 19.32 -0.92 14.36
CA GLU A 105 19.10 -2.05 13.43
C GLU A 105 19.31 -3.41 14.13
N SER A 106 20.46 -3.58 14.77
CA SER A 106 20.81 -4.79 15.54
C SER A 106 19.91 -5.07 16.75
N GLY A 107 19.25 -4.04 17.28
CA GLY A 107 18.33 -4.17 18.41
C GLY A 107 16.94 -4.62 17.98
N ALA A 108 16.45 -4.09 16.86
CA ALA A 108 15.08 -4.28 16.39
C ALA A 108 14.86 -5.47 15.46
N GLU A 109 15.90 -6.21 15.11
CA GLU A 109 15.72 -7.43 14.32
C GLU A 109 14.79 -8.43 15.03
N GLY A 110 13.79 -8.92 14.30
CA GLY A 110 12.86 -9.96 14.77
C GLY A 110 11.73 -9.49 15.69
N ILE A 111 11.55 -8.18 15.93
CA ILE A 111 10.48 -7.68 16.82
C ILE A 111 9.18 -7.38 16.07
N ASN A 112 8.05 -7.47 16.78
CA ASN A 112 6.72 -7.10 16.28
C ASN A 112 6.27 -5.77 16.90
N LEU A 113 6.07 -4.75 16.05
CA LEU A 113 5.65 -3.39 16.42
C LEU A 113 4.33 -2.98 15.76
N GLN A 114 3.49 -3.94 15.34
CA GLN A 114 2.19 -3.72 14.69
C GLN A 114 1.17 -2.87 15.48
N PHE A 115 1.44 -2.56 16.74
CA PHE A 115 0.59 -1.66 17.53
C PHE A 115 1.01 -0.18 17.39
N CYS A 116 2.10 0.09 16.65
CA CYS A 116 2.64 1.41 16.39
C CYS A 116 2.40 1.78 14.92
N SER A 117 1.75 2.93 14.71
CA SER A 117 1.39 3.43 13.37
C SER A 117 2.26 4.60 12.92
N LEU A 118 3.26 4.99 13.71
CA LEU A 118 4.24 6.02 13.34
C LEU A 118 5.66 5.46 13.39
N LEU A 119 6.31 5.43 12.24
CA LEU A 119 7.70 5.03 12.08
C LEU A 119 8.50 6.24 11.61
N VAL A 120 9.58 6.56 12.29
CA VAL A 120 10.51 7.63 11.93
C VAL A 120 11.88 7.02 11.65
N ASN A 121 12.35 7.12 10.41
CA ASN A 121 13.75 6.87 10.10
C ASN A 121 14.53 8.15 10.38
N PHE A 122 15.28 8.20 11.49
CA PHE A 122 16.12 9.34 11.81
C PHE A 122 17.29 9.49 10.83
N ASP A 123 17.81 8.35 10.43
CA ASP A 123 18.76 8.18 9.34
C ASP A 123 18.24 7.02 8.46
N LEU A 124 18.24 7.26 7.15
CA LEU A 124 17.68 6.33 6.17
C LEU A 124 18.78 5.32 5.80
N PRO A 125 18.53 4.00 5.90
CA PRO A 125 19.50 3.00 5.54
C PRO A 125 19.65 3.00 4.01
N TRP A 126 20.88 2.88 3.54
CA TRP A 126 21.23 2.96 2.11
C TRP A 126 20.74 1.74 1.31
N ASN A 127 20.38 0.65 2.00
CA ASN A 127 19.78 -0.55 1.42
C ASN A 127 18.24 -0.47 1.51
N PRO A 128 17.51 -0.41 0.38
CA PRO A 128 16.05 -0.39 0.34
C PRO A 128 15.39 -1.55 1.09
N GLN A 129 16.01 -2.74 1.05
CA GLN A 129 15.50 -3.91 1.77
C GLN A 129 15.49 -3.68 3.28
N ARG A 130 16.46 -2.92 3.82
CA ARG A 130 16.45 -2.55 5.25
C ARG A 130 15.32 -1.57 5.57
N VAL A 131 15.02 -0.64 4.66
CA VAL A 131 13.86 0.26 4.80
C VAL A 131 12.57 -0.57 4.86
N GLU A 132 12.38 -1.48 3.92
CA GLU A 132 11.22 -2.37 3.88
C GLU A 132 11.14 -3.26 5.13
N GLN A 133 12.26 -3.82 5.58
CA GLN A 133 12.30 -4.61 6.80
C GLN A 133 11.91 -3.81 8.04
N ARG A 134 12.26 -2.50 8.11
CA ARG A 134 11.81 -1.59 9.19
C ARG A 134 10.30 -1.34 9.10
N ILE A 135 9.80 -1.04 7.90
CA ILE A 135 8.37 -0.81 7.65
C ILE A 135 7.57 -2.07 8.02
N GLY A 136 7.99 -3.25 7.58
CA GLY A 136 7.35 -4.54 7.88
C GLY A 136 7.32 -4.94 9.36
N ARG A 137 8.06 -4.25 10.25
CA ARG A 137 7.90 -4.42 11.71
C ARG A 137 6.63 -3.75 12.23
N CYS A 138 6.25 -2.64 11.61
CA CYS A 138 5.08 -1.86 11.98
C CYS A 138 3.89 -2.16 11.08
N HIS A 139 4.10 -2.45 9.79
CA HIS A 139 3.07 -2.67 8.78
C HIS A 139 2.86 -4.17 8.54
N ARG A 140 1.65 -4.69 8.82
CA ARG A 140 1.21 -6.02 8.39
C ARG A 140 -0.26 -6.00 7.98
N TYR A 141 -0.63 -6.94 7.10
CA TYR A 141 -1.97 -7.09 6.58
C TYR A 141 -3.03 -7.17 7.70
N GLY A 142 -4.10 -6.38 7.60
CA GLY A 142 -5.19 -6.32 8.58
C GLY A 142 -5.08 -5.26 9.69
N GLN A 143 -4.12 -4.32 9.60
CA GLN A 143 -4.12 -3.15 10.49
C GLN A 143 -5.28 -2.20 10.19
N LYS A 144 -5.87 -1.63 11.25
CA LYS A 144 -7.01 -0.69 11.12
C LYS A 144 -6.62 0.67 10.53
N ILE A 145 -5.33 1.00 10.52
CA ILE A 145 -4.78 2.31 10.16
C ILE A 145 -3.44 2.10 9.49
N ASP A 146 -3.23 2.82 8.39
CA ASP A 146 -1.97 2.81 7.66
C ASP A 146 -0.80 3.31 8.52
N VAL A 147 0.35 2.67 8.36
CA VAL A 147 1.58 3.11 9.03
C VAL A 147 2.10 4.36 8.34
N THR A 148 2.20 5.45 9.09
CA THR A 148 2.85 6.68 8.64
C THR A 148 4.35 6.55 8.80
N VAL A 149 5.08 6.61 7.70
CA VAL A 149 6.55 6.55 7.66
C VAL A 149 7.11 7.94 7.40
N VAL A 150 7.99 8.41 8.29
CA VAL A 150 8.67 9.70 8.19
C VAL A 150 10.16 9.48 8.02
N ASN A 151 10.69 9.91 6.88
CA ASN A 151 12.12 9.84 6.59
C ASN A 151 12.77 11.20 6.85
N MET A 152 13.65 11.26 7.85
CA MET A 152 14.45 12.45 8.15
C MET A 152 15.64 12.51 7.20
N LEU A 153 15.86 13.68 6.60
CA LEU A 153 16.94 13.91 5.64
C LEU A 153 17.62 15.24 5.94
N ASN A 154 18.93 15.25 6.09
CA ASN A 154 19.67 16.49 6.21
C ASN A 154 20.01 17.07 4.82
N ARG A 155 19.13 17.90 4.27
CA ARG A 155 19.34 18.56 2.97
C ARG A 155 20.55 19.51 2.91
N LYS A 156 21.18 19.82 4.05
CA LYS A 156 22.44 20.60 4.08
C LYS A 156 23.68 19.72 3.85
N ASN A 157 23.54 18.40 3.99
CA ASN A 157 24.57 17.43 3.69
C ASN A 157 24.34 16.93 2.24
N GLN A 158 25.24 17.30 1.32
CA GLN A 158 25.10 16.95 -0.09
C GLN A 158 25.12 15.44 -0.33
N ALA A 159 25.86 14.68 0.49
CA ALA A 159 25.86 13.22 0.42
C ALA A 159 24.46 12.64 0.73
N GLU A 160 23.83 13.06 1.83
CA GLU A 160 22.47 12.60 2.19
C GLU A 160 21.42 13.02 1.17
N ALA A 161 21.54 14.23 0.60
CA ALA A 161 20.65 14.70 -0.46
C ALA A 161 20.78 13.87 -1.75
N ARG A 162 22.01 13.50 -2.15
CA ARG A 162 22.29 12.68 -3.33
C ARG A 162 21.83 11.24 -3.14
N ILE A 163 22.05 10.67 -1.96
CA ILE A 163 21.48 9.36 -1.62
C ILE A 163 19.96 9.39 -1.74
N HIS A 164 19.30 10.41 -1.21
CA HIS A 164 17.85 10.47 -1.30
C HIS A 164 17.40 10.46 -2.76
N GLN A 165 18.11 11.15 -3.66
CA GLN A 165 17.81 11.09 -5.10
C GLN A 165 18.00 9.68 -5.67
N LEU A 166 19.05 8.96 -5.28
CA LEU A 166 19.29 7.57 -5.73
C LEU A 166 18.28 6.58 -5.17
N LEU A 167 17.92 6.72 -3.90
CA LEU A 167 16.86 5.93 -3.27
C LEU A 167 15.50 6.26 -3.87
N ASP A 168 15.16 7.53 -4.12
CA ASP A 168 13.92 7.94 -4.78
C ASP A 168 13.86 7.43 -6.23
N GLN A 169 14.96 7.46 -6.98
CA GLN A 169 15.04 6.85 -8.32
C GLN A 169 14.86 5.33 -8.26
N LYS A 170 15.49 4.64 -7.29
CA LYS A 170 15.29 3.20 -7.07
C LYS A 170 13.87 2.88 -6.60
N PHE A 171 13.30 3.63 -5.66
CA PHE A 171 11.92 3.46 -5.17
C PHE A 171 10.90 3.66 -6.30
N ARG A 172 11.11 4.62 -7.21
CA ARG A 172 10.27 4.77 -8.42
C ARG A 172 10.39 3.59 -9.40
N LEU A 173 11.56 2.94 -9.45
CA LEU A 173 11.76 1.68 -10.17
C LEU A 173 11.02 0.51 -9.48
N PHE A 174 10.88 0.54 -8.16
CA PHE A 174 10.10 -0.42 -7.37
C PHE A 174 8.58 -0.15 -7.38
N ASP A 175 8.16 1.12 -7.47
CA ASP A 175 6.75 1.55 -7.56
C ASP A 175 6.00 0.93 -8.75
N GLY A 176 6.71 0.63 -9.84
CA GLY A 176 6.16 -0.08 -11.01
C GLY A 176 5.94 -1.58 -10.82
N VAL A 177 6.45 -2.16 -9.73
CA VAL A 177 6.60 -3.61 -9.52
C VAL A 177 6.24 -4.05 -8.09
N PHE A 178 5.40 -3.31 -7.37
CA PHE A 178 4.88 -3.74 -6.05
C PHE A 178 3.89 -4.93 -6.10
N GLY A 179 3.75 -5.58 -7.25
CA GLY A 179 3.02 -6.84 -7.40
C GLY A 179 3.87 -8.10 -7.26
N SER A 180 5.21 -7.98 -7.19
CA SER A 180 6.13 -9.13 -7.15
C SER A 180 7.31 -8.89 -6.20
N SER A 181 7.03 -8.25 -5.06
CA SER A 181 8.05 -7.70 -4.17
C SER A 181 9.02 -8.74 -3.60
N ASP A 182 8.64 -10.00 -3.35
CA ASP A 182 9.57 -10.96 -2.73
C ASP A 182 10.54 -11.62 -3.73
N GLU A 183 10.14 -11.88 -4.98
CA GLU A 183 10.98 -12.57 -5.97
C GLU A 183 12.08 -11.69 -6.59
N ILE A 184 11.83 -10.38 -6.72
CA ILE A 184 12.80 -9.45 -7.31
C ILE A 184 13.78 -8.93 -6.25
N LEU A 185 13.35 -8.80 -4.99
CA LEU A 185 14.24 -8.45 -3.88
C LEU A 185 15.26 -9.56 -3.58
N GLY A 186 14.92 -10.83 -3.85
CA GLY A 186 15.84 -11.97 -3.74
C GLY A 186 16.94 -12.02 -4.82
N THR A 187 16.75 -11.37 -5.98
CA THR A 187 17.73 -11.41 -7.08
C THR A 187 18.85 -10.38 -6.92
N ILE A 188 18.66 -9.33 -6.10
CA ILE A 188 19.67 -8.31 -5.83
C ILE A 188 20.51 -8.72 -4.59
N GLU A 189 21.23 -9.82 -4.70
CA GLU A 189 22.19 -10.31 -3.69
C GLU A 189 23.47 -9.43 -3.56
N LYS A 190 23.44 -8.15 -3.98
CA LYS A 190 24.56 -7.20 -3.87
C LYS A 190 24.32 -6.04 -2.89
N GLY A 191 23.39 -6.16 -1.95
CA GLY A 191 23.12 -5.12 -0.94
C GLY A 191 24.33 -4.74 -0.06
N VAL A 192 25.28 -5.66 0.14
CA VAL A 192 26.49 -5.43 0.95
C VAL A 192 27.58 -4.64 0.20
N ASP A 193 27.70 -4.81 -1.12
CA ASP A 193 28.72 -4.13 -1.93
C ASP A 193 28.36 -2.65 -2.17
N PHE A 194 27.08 -2.32 -2.30
CA PHE A 194 26.62 -0.94 -2.46
C PHE A 194 26.89 -0.10 -1.20
N GLU A 195 26.52 -0.60 -0.02
CA GLU A 195 26.78 0.07 1.26
C GLU A 195 28.26 0.34 1.48
N LYS A 196 29.10 -0.66 1.15
CA LYS A 196 30.56 -0.54 1.28
C LYS A 196 31.13 0.52 0.35
N LYS A 197 30.71 0.55 -0.93
CA LYS A 197 31.15 1.56 -1.90
C LYS A 197 30.68 2.97 -1.54
N VAL A 198 29.44 3.12 -1.10
CA VAL A 198 28.90 4.41 -0.63
C VAL A 198 29.67 4.90 0.60
N LEU A 199 29.94 4.02 1.56
CA LEU A 199 30.74 4.34 2.73
C LEU A 199 32.19 4.72 2.37
N GLU A 200 32.80 4.03 1.42
CA GLU A 200 34.14 4.33 0.89
C GLU A 200 34.18 5.72 0.24
N ILE A 201 33.19 6.08 -0.58
CA ILE A 201 33.10 7.40 -1.22
C ILE A 201 32.94 8.51 -0.16
N VAL A 202 32.04 8.32 0.80
CA VAL A 202 31.80 9.30 1.88
C VAL A 202 33.02 9.44 2.80
N GLN A 203 33.81 8.39 2.98
CA GLN A 203 35.04 8.43 3.78
C GLN A 203 36.25 8.99 3.02
N ALA A 204 36.31 8.82 1.70
CA ALA A 204 37.45 9.22 0.87
C ALA A 204 37.34 10.65 0.32
N ALA A 205 36.13 11.11 0.03
CA ALA A 205 35.90 12.42 -0.57
C ALA A 205 36.19 13.56 0.40
N ARG A 206 36.91 14.58 -0.07
CA ARG A 206 37.37 15.72 0.74
C ARG A 206 36.56 16.99 0.53
N ASP A 207 35.81 17.07 -0.55
CA ASP A 207 34.92 18.18 -0.93
C ASP A 207 33.67 17.68 -1.67
N ASP A 208 32.66 18.55 -1.76
CA ASP A 208 31.36 18.22 -2.33
C ASP A 208 31.41 17.92 -3.85
N GLU A 209 32.38 18.48 -4.58
CA GLU A 209 32.57 18.19 -6.02
C GLU A 209 33.10 16.77 -6.24
N GLN A 210 34.03 16.33 -5.39
CA GLN A 210 34.57 14.97 -5.42
C GLN A 210 33.53 13.94 -5.02
N VAL A 211 32.68 14.24 -4.01
CA VAL A 211 31.51 13.42 -3.70
C VAL A 211 30.64 13.28 -4.95
N GLN A 212 30.29 14.39 -5.61
CA GLN A 212 29.42 14.38 -6.78
C GLN A 212 29.97 13.49 -7.90
N SER A 213 31.25 13.65 -8.27
CA SER A 213 31.88 12.89 -9.35
C SER A 213 31.96 11.39 -9.06
N GLU A 214 32.30 11.00 -7.83
CA GLU A 214 32.41 9.59 -7.44
C GLU A 214 31.03 8.91 -7.37
N PHE A 215 30.00 9.64 -6.95
CA PHE A 215 28.62 9.16 -6.97
C PHE A 215 28.07 9.03 -8.39
N ASP A 216 28.44 9.92 -9.32
CA ASP A 216 28.03 9.82 -10.72
C ASP A 216 28.66 8.58 -11.39
N LEU A 217 29.95 8.32 -11.13
CA LEU A 217 30.64 7.10 -11.58
C LEU A 217 30.05 5.83 -10.96
N LEU A 218 29.69 5.87 -9.67
CA LEU A 218 29.02 4.74 -9.02
C LEU A 218 27.66 4.45 -9.67
N THR A 219 26.89 5.50 -9.97
CA THR A 219 25.59 5.38 -10.64
C THR A 219 25.73 4.77 -12.03
N GLU A 220 26.68 5.26 -12.82
CA GLU A 220 26.97 4.72 -14.16
C GLU A 220 27.41 3.24 -14.10
N SER A 221 28.25 2.87 -13.13
CA SER A 221 28.71 1.49 -12.95
C SER A 221 27.62 0.50 -12.53
N ILE A 222 26.56 1.00 -11.89
CA ILE A 222 25.44 0.17 -11.40
C ILE A 222 24.31 0.16 -12.43
N GLN A 223 24.21 1.17 -13.30
CA GLN A 223 23.16 1.26 -14.31
C GLN A 223 23.18 0.04 -15.25
N ASP A 224 24.36 -0.37 -15.71
CA ASP A 224 24.52 -1.54 -16.59
C ASP A 224 24.09 -2.85 -15.90
N ASP A 225 24.42 -3.00 -14.61
CA ASP A 225 24.01 -4.15 -13.79
C ASP A 225 22.48 -4.14 -13.56
N ILE A 226 21.89 -2.98 -13.26
CA ILE A 226 20.43 -2.82 -13.09
C ILE A 226 19.70 -3.13 -14.39
N ASP A 227 20.18 -2.63 -15.52
CA ASP A 227 19.55 -2.87 -16.82
C ASP A 227 19.63 -4.35 -17.22
N ALA A 228 20.73 -5.03 -16.88
CA ALA A 228 20.89 -6.47 -17.07
C ALA A 228 19.98 -7.30 -16.14
N ASP A 229 19.92 -6.94 -14.86
CA ASP A 229 19.06 -7.62 -13.88
C ASP A 229 17.58 -7.39 -14.18
N MET A 230 17.19 -6.18 -14.60
CA MET A 230 15.85 -5.86 -15.07
C MET A 230 15.49 -6.61 -16.36
N ALA A 231 16.41 -6.74 -17.31
CA ALA A 231 16.20 -7.54 -18.50
C ALA A 231 16.03 -9.03 -18.16
N SER A 232 16.80 -9.55 -17.21
CA SER A 232 16.71 -10.93 -16.71
C SER A 232 15.39 -11.20 -15.97
N ALA A 233 15.01 -10.33 -15.02
CA ALA A 233 13.75 -10.39 -14.29
C ALA A 233 12.55 -10.27 -15.24
N ARG A 234 12.62 -9.35 -16.21
CA ARG A 234 11.61 -9.19 -17.25
C ARG A 234 11.52 -10.41 -18.17
N THR A 235 12.64 -11.06 -18.48
CA THR A 235 12.64 -12.29 -19.30
C THR A 235 11.99 -13.45 -18.55
N LYS A 236 12.32 -13.64 -17.26
CA LYS A 236 11.67 -14.66 -16.41
C LYS A 236 10.17 -14.40 -16.22
N LEU A 237 9.79 -13.16 -15.91
CA LEU A 237 8.39 -12.75 -15.80
C LEU A 237 7.61 -12.91 -17.13
N LEU A 238 8.27 -12.73 -18.27
CA LEU A 238 7.66 -12.92 -19.60
C LEU A 238 7.61 -14.39 -20.04
N GLU A 239 8.47 -15.25 -19.49
CA GLU A 239 8.45 -16.69 -19.73
C GLU A 239 7.34 -17.40 -18.92
N GLU A 240 6.89 -16.80 -17.81
CA GLU A 240 5.86 -17.36 -16.92
C GLU A 240 4.45 -16.75 -17.07
N LEU A 241 4.28 -15.63 -17.78
CA LEU A 241 2.99 -14.94 -17.91
C LEU A 241 2.44 -14.94 -19.35
N ASP A 242 1.18 -15.38 -19.48
CA ASP A 242 0.42 -15.41 -20.72
C ASP A 242 0.33 -14.02 -21.39
N GLN A 243 0.26 -14.01 -22.73
CA GLN A 243 0.30 -12.80 -23.58
C GLN A 243 -0.74 -11.72 -23.22
N ASP A 244 -1.82 -12.09 -22.52
CA ASP A 244 -2.89 -11.18 -22.08
C ASP A 244 -2.52 -10.33 -20.85
N VAL A 245 -1.53 -10.76 -20.04
CA VAL A 245 -1.12 -10.04 -18.80
C VAL A 245 -0.09 -8.95 -19.09
N VAL A 246 0.74 -9.14 -20.12
CA VAL A 246 1.73 -8.16 -20.58
C VAL A 246 1.07 -6.89 -21.13
N ALA A 247 -0.15 -7.03 -21.67
CA ALA A 247 -0.98 -5.90 -22.07
C ALA A 247 -1.50 -5.10 -20.86
N ARG A 248 -1.83 -5.76 -19.74
CA ARG A 248 -2.38 -5.12 -18.52
C ARG A 248 -1.31 -4.48 -17.64
N LEU A 249 -0.08 -5.02 -17.60
CA LEU A 249 1.00 -4.50 -16.76
C LEU A 249 1.65 -3.22 -17.33
N LYS A 250 1.67 -3.05 -18.66
CA LYS A 250 2.00 -1.75 -19.28
C LYS A 250 0.93 -0.70 -19.05
N ASP A 251 -0.30 -1.13 -18.76
CA ASP A 251 -1.44 -0.25 -18.57
C ASP A 251 -1.43 0.36 -17.15
N ARG A 252 -1.31 -0.41 -16.06
CA ARG A 252 -1.59 0.06 -14.68
C ARG A 252 -1.04 1.45 -14.24
N GLN A 253 0.21 1.83 -14.57
CA GLN A 253 0.74 3.18 -14.25
C GLN A 253 0.16 4.28 -15.16
N GLY A 254 -0.07 3.96 -16.43
CA GLY A 254 -0.80 4.78 -17.39
C GLY A 254 -2.28 4.87 -17.02
N THR A 255 -2.95 3.75 -16.77
CA THR A 255 -4.36 3.65 -16.41
C THR A 255 -4.68 4.44 -15.14
N LEU A 256 -3.86 4.42 -14.08
CA LEU A 256 -4.12 5.22 -12.86
C LEU A 256 -4.00 6.72 -13.11
N THR A 257 -2.97 7.15 -13.84
CA THR A 257 -2.77 8.57 -14.19
C THR A 257 -3.85 9.05 -15.18
N ASP A 258 -4.20 8.21 -16.16
CA ASP A 258 -5.22 8.46 -17.18
C ASP A 258 -6.64 8.41 -16.60
N THR A 259 -6.92 7.53 -15.64
CA THR A 259 -8.22 7.47 -14.93
C THR A 259 -8.38 8.62 -13.95
N LEU A 260 -7.32 9.03 -13.24
CA LEU A 260 -7.35 10.26 -12.42
C LEU A 260 -7.55 11.50 -13.30
N ASN A 261 -6.92 11.55 -14.47
CA ASN A 261 -7.13 12.60 -15.47
C ASN A 261 -8.55 12.55 -16.06
N ASP A 262 -9.10 11.38 -16.37
CA ASP A 262 -10.47 11.24 -16.87
C ASP A 262 -11.50 11.66 -15.83
N PHE A 263 -11.32 11.23 -14.58
CA PHE A 263 -12.17 11.60 -13.46
C PHE A 263 -12.16 13.12 -13.21
N ALA A 264 -10.98 13.74 -13.19
CA ALA A 264 -10.83 15.19 -13.08
C ALA A 264 -11.52 15.94 -14.24
N ARG A 265 -11.38 15.43 -15.47
CA ARG A 265 -12.06 15.98 -16.66
C ARG A 265 -13.58 15.92 -16.52
N ARG A 266 -14.13 14.77 -16.15
CA ARG A 266 -15.57 14.60 -15.92
C ARG A 266 -16.10 15.51 -14.81
N LEU A 267 -15.36 15.62 -13.71
CA LEU A 267 -15.75 16.51 -12.61
C LEU A 267 -15.77 17.98 -13.06
N THR A 268 -14.81 18.37 -13.91
CA THR A 268 -14.76 19.71 -14.52
C THR A 268 -15.93 19.94 -15.49
N ILE A 269 -16.31 18.94 -16.30
CA ILE A 269 -17.51 19.02 -17.16
C ILE A 269 -18.76 19.25 -16.31
N VAL A 270 -18.92 18.50 -15.22
CA VAL A 270 -20.06 18.67 -14.29
C VAL A 270 -20.07 20.09 -13.70
N ALA A 271 -18.90 20.61 -13.30
CA ALA A 271 -18.79 21.98 -12.81
C ALA A 271 -19.22 23.01 -13.86
N ARG A 272 -18.79 22.85 -15.12
CA ARG A 272 -19.18 23.73 -16.23
C ARG A 272 -20.68 23.70 -16.49
N ALA A 273 -21.32 22.54 -16.36
CA ALA A 273 -22.75 22.39 -16.58
C ALA A 273 -23.59 22.98 -15.44
N GLU A 274 -23.15 22.85 -14.19
CA GLU A 274 -23.95 23.21 -13.00
C GLU A 274 -23.61 24.59 -12.41
N LEU A 275 -22.45 25.17 -12.78
CA LEU A 275 -22.00 26.49 -12.30
C LEU A 275 -21.93 27.51 -13.46
N PRO A 276 -23.07 28.06 -13.93
CA PRO A 276 -23.08 29.03 -15.02
C PRO A 276 -22.39 30.36 -14.68
N THR A 277 -22.16 30.64 -13.39
CA THR A 277 -21.46 31.85 -12.91
C THR A 277 -19.98 31.63 -12.63
N ALA A 278 -19.45 30.41 -12.81
CA ALA A 278 -18.03 30.14 -12.62
C ALA A 278 -17.19 30.63 -13.81
N GLU A 279 -16.04 31.23 -13.52
CA GLU A 279 -15.09 31.71 -14.52
C GLU A 279 -13.95 30.71 -14.68
N PHE A 280 -13.92 29.98 -15.79
CA PHE A 280 -12.87 28.98 -16.07
C PHE A 280 -11.67 29.64 -16.75
N HIS A 281 -10.46 29.32 -16.29
CA HIS A 281 -9.20 29.94 -16.73
C HIS A 281 -8.70 29.43 -18.10
N GLY A 282 -9.56 28.77 -18.85
CA GLY A 282 -9.30 28.21 -20.17
C GLY A 282 -10.26 27.06 -20.49
N PRO A 283 -10.29 26.58 -21.75
CA PRO A 283 -11.09 25.42 -22.15
C PRO A 283 -10.64 24.15 -21.42
N ASP A 284 -9.33 23.95 -21.38
CA ASP A 284 -8.68 22.74 -20.84
C ASP A 284 -8.16 22.94 -19.41
N SER A 285 -8.45 24.10 -18.81
CA SER A 285 -7.90 24.46 -17.51
C SER A 285 -8.60 23.67 -16.40
N PRO A 286 -7.86 22.98 -15.51
CA PRO A 286 -8.41 22.38 -14.31
C PRO A 286 -8.82 23.43 -13.27
N ARG A 287 -8.63 24.73 -13.55
CA ARG A 287 -8.83 25.86 -12.64
C ARG A 287 -10.03 26.72 -13.02
N PHE A 288 -10.84 27.06 -12.01
CA PHE A 288 -11.97 27.99 -12.16
C PHE A 288 -12.21 28.80 -10.90
N ASP A 289 -12.73 30.02 -11.06
CA ASP A 289 -13.14 30.87 -9.95
C ASP A 289 -14.65 30.78 -9.75
N HIS A 290 -15.07 30.58 -8.51
CA HIS A 290 -16.48 30.55 -8.13
C HIS A 290 -16.68 31.09 -6.72
N ASN A 291 -17.64 32.01 -6.56
CA ASN A 291 -17.98 32.66 -5.29
C ASN A 291 -16.79 33.26 -4.53
N GLY A 292 -15.83 33.86 -5.26
CA GLY A 292 -14.67 34.52 -4.68
C GLY A 292 -13.54 33.59 -4.23
N ALA A 293 -13.63 32.29 -4.55
CA ALA A 293 -12.57 31.32 -4.33
C ALA A 293 -12.12 30.68 -5.66
N THR A 294 -10.83 30.39 -5.76
CA THR A 294 -10.24 29.64 -6.87
C THR A 294 -10.26 28.16 -6.55
N TRP A 295 -10.75 27.35 -7.49
CA TRP A 295 -10.88 25.91 -7.39
C TRP A 295 -9.99 25.22 -8.41
N THR A 296 -9.37 24.09 -8.05
CA THR A 296 -8.60 23.27 -8.99
C THR A 296 -8.72 21.78 -8.67
N THR A 297 -8.67 20.91 -9.70
CA THR A 297 -8.56 19.45 -9.54
C THR A 297 -7.14 18.96 -9.28
N GLU A 298 -6.16 19.86 -9.14
CA GLU A 298 -4.74 19.53 -8.94
C GLU A 298 -4.29 19.81 -7.50
N TRP A 299 -4.05 18.72 -6.76
CA TRP A 299 -3.79 18.76 -5.31
C TRP A 299 -2.51 19.53 -4.90
N PRO A 300 -1.36 19.41 -5.57
CA PRO A 300 -0.16 20.17 -5.16
C PRO A 300 -0.31 21.67 -5.41
N ILE A 301 -0.96 22.05 -6.51
CA ILE A 301 -1.10 23.46 -6.89
C ILE A 301 -2.12 24.16 -6.00
N ALA A 302 -3.18 23.44 -5.57
CA ALA A 302 -4.14 23.94 -4.62
C ALA A 302 -3.48 24.39 -3.31
N ASP A 303 -2.63 23.53 -2.74
CA ASP A 303 -1.97 23.78 -1.46
C ASP A 303 -0.92 24.90 -1.57
N GLU A 304 -0.12 24.91 -2.64
CA GLU A 304 0.91 25.94 -2.87
C GLU A 304 0.36 27.36 -3.04
N ASN A 305 -0.87 27.49 -3.55
CA ASN A 305 -1.48 28.78 -3.87
C ASN A 305 -2.67 29.16 -2.97
N ASP A 306 -2.92 28.40 -1.90
CA ASP A 306 -4.07 28.58 -0.99
C ASP A 306 -5.42 28.55 -1.75
N TRP A 307 -5.52 27.70 -2.77
CA TRP A 307 -6.74 27.47 -3.56
C TRP A 307 -7.53 26.27 -3.01
N GLN A 308 -8.81 26.20 -3.37
CA GLN A 308 -9.69 25.12 -2.97
C GLN A 308 -9.50 23.89 -3.85
N PHE A 309 -9.33 22.73 -3.23
CA PHE A 309 -9.18 21.47 -3.95
C PHE A 309 -10.54 20.87 -4.36
N PHE A 310 -10.79 20.80 -5.67
CA PHE A 310 -12.03 20.33 -6.28
C PHE A 310 -12.00 18.81 -6.49
N ARG A 311 -12.41 18.07 -5.47
CA ARG A 311 -12.49 16.59 -5.47
C ARG A 311 -13.72 16.08 -4.74
N LEU A 312 -14.16 14.85 -5.00
CA LEU A 312 -15.24 14.21 -4.21
C LEU A 312 -14.76 13.75 -2.83
N ALA A 313 -14.55 14.70 -1.92
CA ALA A 313 -14.25 14.45 -0.51
C ALA A 313 -14.62 15.67 0.34
N ASP A 314 -14.74 15.48 1.65
CA ASP A 314 -14.84 16.57 2.65
C ASP A 314 -16.04 17.50 2.52
N GLY A 315 -17.14 17.07 1.86
CA GLY A 315 -18.38 17.85 1.78
C GLY A 315 -18.23 19.20 1.03
N ASN A 316 -17.17 19.33 0.24
CA ASN A 316 -16.82 20.53 -0.52
C ASN A 316 -17.79 20.76 -1.70
N LEU A 317 -17.50 21.79 -2.51
CA LEU A 317 -18.31 22.18 -3.66
C LEU A 317 -18.55 21.01 -4.65
N ALA A 318 -17.53 20.18 -4.90
CA ALA A 318 -17.66 19.03 -5.80
C ALA A 318 -18.67 17.99 -5.25
N THR A 319 -18.57 17.65 -3.96
CA THR A 319 -19.52 16.75 -3.31
C THR A 319 -20.94 17.30 -3.33
N GLN A 320 -21.11 18.60 -3.11
CA GLN A 320 -22.42 19.27 -3.13
C GLN A 320 -23.05 19.24 -4.52
N ILE A 321 -22.30 19.62 -5.57
CA ILE A 321 -22.79 19.61 -6.95
C ILE A 321 -23.23 18.20 -7.34
N VAL A 322 -22.36 17.19 -7.15
CA VAL A 322 -22.68 15.82 -7.53
C VAL A 322 -23.86 15.26 -6.74
N SER A 323 -23.96 15.58 -5.45
CA SER A 323 -25.11 15.18 -4.62
C SER A 323 -26.41 15.83 -5.12
N ASN A 324 -26.37 17.11 -5.46
CA ASN A 324 -27.51 17.84 -6.01
C ASN A 324 -27.94 17.25 -7.36
N CYS A 325 -27.01 16.96 -8.27
CA CYS A 325 -27.30 16.31 -9.54
C CYS A 325 -27.97 14.95 -9.35
N LYS A 326 -27.45 14.11 -8.43
CA LYS A 326 -28.06 12.82 -8.10
C LYS A 326 -29.46 12.97 -7.49
N ALA A 327 -29.69 14.02 -6.70
CA ALA A 327 -30.98 14.30 -6.09
C ALA A 327 -32.05 14.82 -7.07
N LYS A 328 -31.67 15.35 -8.25
CA LYS A 328 -32.61 15.76 -9.30
C LYS A 328 -33.46 14.59 -9.85
N GLY A 329 -33.06 13.34 -9.57
CA GLY A 329 -33.83 12.14 -9.88
C GLY A 329 -33.77 11.73 -11.36
N ALA A 330 -34.37 10.57 -11.67
CA ALA A 330 -34.44 10.07 -13.04
C ALA A 330 -35.45 10.88 -13.86
N VAL A 331 -35.08 11.24 -15.09
CA VAL A 331 -35.99 11.88 -16.04
C VAL A 331 -36.98 10.82 -16.54
N SER A 332 -38.27 11.03 -16.30
CA SER A 332 -39.33 10.07 -16.65
C SER A 332 -39.68 10.05 -18.14
N GLU A 333 -39.31 11.10 -18.87
CA GLU A 333 -39.55 11.25 -20.31
C GLU A 333 -38.27 10.99 -21.10
N ALA A 334 -38.40 10.37 -22.27
CA ALA A 334 -37.26 10.20 -23.17
C ALA A 334 -36.82 11.57 -23.69
N MET A 335 -35.55 11.91 -23.47
CA MET A 335 -34.96 13.18 -23.92
C MET A 335 -34.10 12.97 -25.17
N SER A 336 -34.14 13.93 -26.08
CA SER A 336 -33.25 14.06 -27.23
C SER A 336 -32.11 15.02 -26.88
N LEU A 337 -30.87 14.57 -27.07
CA LEU A 337 -29.66 15.34 -26.85
C LEU A 337 -28.87 15.41 -28.16
N THR A 338 -28.55 16.63 -28.58
CA THR A 338 -27.64 16.86 -29.71
C THR A 338 -26.25 17.17 -29.18
N PHE A 339 -25.28 16.31 -29.49
CA PHE A 339 -23.91 16.45 -29.02
C PHE A 339 -23.07 17.25 -30.03
N HIS A 340 -22.15 18.06 -29.53
CA HIS A 340 -21.22 18.87 -30.32
C HIS A 340 -19.78 18.48 -30.01
N PRO A 341 -19.25 17.38 -30.58
CA PRO A 341 -17.90 16.90 -30.28
C PRO A 341 -16.79 17.89 -30.66
N GLN A 342 -17.08 18.82 -31.58
CA GLN A 342 -16.21 19.93 -31.97
C GLN A 342 -15.98 20.95 -30.85
N ASP A 343 -16.90 21.02 -29.88
CA ASP A 343 -16.83 21.91 -28.72
C ASP A 343 -16.15 21.22 -27.52
N TYR A 344 -15.58 20.02 -27.72
CA TYR A 344 -14.85 19.29 -26.69
C TYR A 344 -13.75 20.19 -26.09
N PRO A 345 -13.79 20.47 -24.78
CA PRO A 345 -13.01 21.57 -24.21
C PRO A 345 -11.56 21.17 -23.90
N PHE A 346 -11.21 19.88 -24.03
CA PHE A 346 -9.88 19.37 -23.67
C PHE A 346 -8.99 19.07 -24.88
N ALA A 347 -7.67 19.00 -24.66
CA ALA A 347 -6.69 18.69 -25.69
C ALA A 347 -6.97 17.33 -26.36
N GLY A 348 -6.83 17.31 -27.68
CA GLY A 348 -7.15 16.16 -28.52
C GLY A 348 -8.53 16.30 -29.17
N GLN A 349 -9.03 15.19 -29.72
CA GLN A 349 -10.33 15.12 -30.37
C GLN A 349 -10.99 13.79 -30.02
N LEU A 350 -12.31 13.79 -29.92
CA LEU A 350 -13.11 12.58 -29.78
C LEU A 350 -13.31 11.96 -31.17
N ALA A 351 -12.25 11.37 -31.75
CA ALA A 351 -12.25 10.92 -33.15
C ALA A 351 -13.34 9.88 -33.47
N ASP A 352 -13.60 8.96 -32.55
CA ASP A 352 -14.65 7.96 -32.67
C ASP A 352 -16.06 8.56 -32.55
N VAL A 353 -16.24 9.53 -31.65
CA VAL A 353 -17.50 10.28 -31.54
C VAL A 353 -17.73 11.16 -32.77
N ASN A 354 -16.68 11.79 -33.31
CA ASN A 354 -16.74 12.57 -34.55
C ASN A 354 -17.23 11.73 -35.74
N ASN A 355 -16.91 10.43 -35.78
CA ASN A 355 -17.41 9.53 -36.83
C ASN A 355 -18.93 9.30 -36.77
N LEU A 356 -19.58 9.64 -35.65
CA LEU A 356 -21.04 9.58 -35.50
C LEU A 356 -21.72 10.87 -35.96
N SER A 357 -20.98 11.90 -36.39
CA SER A 357 -21.55 13.19 -36.80
C SER A 357 -22.59 13.02 -37.91
N GLY A 358 -23.79 13.56 -37.68
CA GLY A 358 -24.91 13.47 -38.62
C GLY A 358 -25.69 12.16 -38.55
N ARG A 359 -25.37 11.27 -37.60
CA ARG A 359 -26.17 10.09 -37.28
C ARG A 359 -27.04 10.36 -36.05
N SER A 360 -28.04 9.52 -35.84
CA SER A 360 -28.87 9.58 -34.64
C SER A 360 -29.20 8.17 -34.18
N GLY A 361 -29.58 8.05 -32.92
CA GLY A 361 -29.85 6.75 -32.33
C GLY A 361 -30.33 6.82 -30.90
N TRP A 362 -30.26 5.67 -30.24
CA TRP A 362 -30.68 5.48 -28.86
C TRP A 362 -29.52 5.01 -27.99
N LEU A 363 -29.41 5.63 -26.82
CA LEU A 363 -28.45 5.26 -25.78
C LEU A 363 -29.22 5.00 -24.49
N ARG A 364 -29.10 3.77 -23.96
CA ARG A 364 -29.62 3.40 -22.66
C ARG A 364 -28.45 3.19 -21.71
N VAL A 365 -28.59 3.74 -20.51
CA VAL A 365 -27.61 3.63 -19.43
C VAL A 365 -28.25 2.90 -18.25
N ALA A 366 -27.63 1.82 -17.84
CA ALA A 366 -27.98 1.05 -16.66
C ALA A 366 -26.77 0.89 -15.75
N LYS A 367 -27.01 0.62 -14.47
CA LYS A 367 -25.98 0.29 -13.49
C LYS A 367 -26.11 -1.16 -13.11
N ALA A 368 -25.09 -1.95 -13.42
CA ALA A 368 -24.98 -3.31 -12.95
C ALA A 368 -24.22 -3.33 -11.62
N ARG A 369 -24.65 -4.22 -10.71
CA ARG A 369 -24.02 -4.39 -9.41
C ARG A 369 -23.97 -5.85 -8.99
N VAL A 370 -22.88 -6.22 -8.32
CA VAL A 370 -22.72 -7.50 -7.63
C VAL A 370 -22.09 -7.21 -6.27
N ASP A 371 -22.70 -7.70 -5.21
CA ASP A 371 -22.08 -7.68 -3.89
C ASP A 371 -21.05 -8.80 -3.82
N THR A 372 -19.74 -8.50 -3.83
CA THR A 372 -18.69 -9.50 -3.56
C THR A 372 -18.31 -9.51 -2.07
N PRO A 373 -17.56 -10.50 -1.57
CA PRO A 373 -17.21 -10.59 -0.15
C PRO A 373 -16.42 -9.37 0.34
N ASP A 374 -15.51 -8.87 -0.49
CA ASP A 374 -14.59 -7.77 -0.13
C ASP A 374 -15.10 -6.39 -0.54
N ALA A 375 -15.98 -6.31 -1.53
CA ALA A 375 -16.43 -5.02 -2.06
C ALA A 375 -17.77 -5.10 -2.80
N LEU A 376 -18.41 -3.95 -2.94
CA LEU A 376 -19.47 -3.77 -3.92
C LEU A 376 -18.82 -3.56 -5.30
N ARG A 377 -19.12 -4.44 -6.27
CA ARG A 377 -18.71 -4.26 -7.67
C ARG A 377 -19.84 -3.58 -8.43
N GLU A 378 -19.53 -2.46 -9.07
CA GLU A 378 -20.50 -1.71 -9.87
C GLU A 378 -19.90 -1.34 -11.22
N GLU A 379 -20.68 -1.44 -12.28
CA GLU A 379 -20.32 -1.00 -13.62
C GLU A 379 -21.49 -0.31 -14.31
N MET A 380 -21.20 0.70 -15.12
CA MET A 380 -22.18 1.36 -15.96
C MET A 380 -22.28 0.61 -17.29
N ILE A 381 -23.45 0.09 -17.61
CA ILE A 381 -23.76 -0.57 -18.88
C ILE A 381 -24.36 0.46 -19.83
N LEU A 382 -23.67 0.69 -20.95
CA LEU A 382 -24.09 1.61 -22.00
C LEU A 382 -24.47 0.84 -23.27
N SER A 383 -25.77 0.78 -23.52
CA SER A 383 -26.35 0.13 -24.70
C SER A 383 -26.66 1.19 -25.75
N CYS A 384 -25.88 1.22 -26.83
CA CYS A 384 -25.98 2.27 -27.84
C CYS A 384 -26.22 1.67 -29.24
N ILE A 385 -27.26 2.14 -29.91
CA ILE A 385 -27.61 1.77 -31.28
C ILE A 385 -27.91 3.03 -32.11
N SER A 386 -27.58 3.03 -33.39
CA SER A 386 -28.02 4.05 -34.34
C SER A 386 -29.33 3.66 -35.03
N ASP A 387 -30.01 4.65 -35.63
CA ASP A 387 -31.30 4.45 -36.33
C ASP A 387 -31.17 3.54 -37.56
N ASP A 388 -29.97 3.41 -38.13
CA ASP A 388 -29.64 2.45 -39.19
C ASP A 388 -29.46 1.00 -38.67
N GLY A 389 -29.50 0.81 -37.36
CA GLY A 389 -29.37 -0.48 -36.69
C GLY A 389 -27.94 -0.91 -36.38
N GLU A 390 -26.94 -0.06 -36.59
CA GLU A 390 -25.55 -0.33 -36.17
C GLU A 390 -25.43 -0.25 -34.64
N THR A 391 -24.66 -1.18 -34.06
CA THR A 391 -24.34 -1.16 -32.63
C THR A 391 -23.08 -0.34 -32.39
N ILE A 392 -23.16 0.64 -31.50
CA ILE A 392 -22.03 1.48 -31.12
C ILE A 392 -21.39 0.89 -29.86
N SER A 393 -20.07 0.91 -29.79
CA SER A 393 -19.34 0.38 -28.64
C SER A 393 -19.66 1.17 -27.36
N ALA A 394 -19.62 0.49 -26.21
CA ALA A 394 -19.87 1.13 -24.91
C ALA A 394 -18.84 2.24 -24.61
N SER A 395 -17.60 2.11 -25.06
CA SER A 395 -16.56 3.14 -24.88
C SER A 395 -16.80 4.40 -25.72
N THR A 396 -17.27 4.25 -26.96
CA THR A 396 -17.67 5.40 -27.78
C THR A 396 -18.93 6.05 -27.21
N ALA A 397 -19.88 5.24 -26.74
CA ALA A 397 -21.07 5.72 -26.06
C ALA A 397 -20.77 6.49 -24.77
N ASP A 398 -19.77 6.05 -24.00
CA ASP A 398 -19.32 6.74 -22.80
C ASP A 398 -18.63 8.07 -23.13
N ARG A 399 -17.79 8.09 -24.18
CA ARG A 399 -17.15 9.31 -24.68
C ARG A 399 -18.13 10.35 -25.22
N LEU A 400 -19.34 9.98 -25.63
CA LEU A 400 -20.39 10.96 -25.99
C LEU A 400 -20.68 11.91 -24.82
N PHE A 401 -20.66 11.44 -23.57
CA PHE A 401 -20.91 12.28 -22.39
C PHE A 401 -19.78 13.26 -22.09
N LEU A 402 -18.63 13.15 -22.76
CA LEU A 402 -17.56 14.13 -22.69
C LEU A 402 -17.77 15.29 -23.67
N ALA A 403 -18.60 15.12 -24.70
CA ALA A 403 -18.96 16.17 -25.64
C ALA A 403 -20.06 17.07 -25.04
N PRO A 404 -19.94 18.40 -25.15
CA PRO A 404 -21.04 19.31 -24.83
C PRO A 404 -22.29 18.97 -25.64
N SER A 405 -23.47 19.22 -25.08
CA SER A 405 -24.74 19.03 -25.77
C SER A 405 -25.59 20.29 -25.77
N SER A 406 -26.48 20.40 -26.75
CA SER A 406 -27.58 21.35 -26.73
C SER A 406 -28.53 21.05 -25.56
N THR A 407 -29.33 22.05 -25.18
CA THR A 407 -30.41 21.87 -24.20
C THR A 407 -31.28 20.67 -24.60
N PRO A 408 -31.50 19.70 -23.68
CA PRO A 408 -32.24 18.49 -24.02
C PRO A 408 -33.71 18.80 -24.33
N GLU A 409 -34.24 18.18 -25.38
CA GLU A 409 -35.63 18.34 -25.84
C GLU A 409 -36.43 17.06 -25.57
N VAL A 410 -37.73 17.15 -25.29
CA VAL A 410 -38.57 15.96 -25.12
C VAL A 410 -38.76 15.29 -26.48
N THR A 411 -38.43 13.99 -26.59
CA THR A 411 -38.69 13.23 -27.83
C THR A 411 -40.04 12.52 -27.76
N VAL A 412 -40.78 12.61 -28.87
CA VAL A 412 -42.04 11.88 -29.08
C VAL A 412 -41.79 10.49 -29.69
N VAL A 413 -40.59 10.26 -30.22
CA VAL A 413 -40.17 8.98 -30.78
C VAL A 413 -39.81 8.04 -29.65
N THR A 414 -40.25 6.78 -29.71
CA THR A 414 -39.91 5.73 -28.74
C THR A 414 -38.79 4.84 -29.27
N PRO A 415 -37.89 4.35 -28.39
CA PRO A 415 -36.83 3.42 -28.78
C PRO A 415 -37.37 2.07 -29.25
N ASP A 416 -36.62 1.39 -30.13
CA ASP A 416 -36.78 -0.05 -30.34
C ASP A 416 -36.21 -0.80 -29.14
N ASN A 417 -37.06 -1.04 -28.15
CA ASN A 417 -36.67 -1.72 -26.92
C ASN A 417 -36.14 -3.13 -27.20
N GLY A 418 -36.61 -3.85 -28.22
CA GLY A 418 -36.19 -5.23 -28.44
C GLY A 418 -34.69 -5.37 -28.71
N ARG A 419 -34.11 -4.48 -29.52
CA ARG A 419 -32.66 -4.48 -29.80
C ARG A 419 -31.83 -3.95 -28.64
N LEU A 420 -32.31 -2.89 -27.97
CA LEU A 420 -31.64 -2.34 -26.79
C LEU A 420 -31.59 -3.34 -25.63
N ASP A 421 -32.70 -4.04 -25.39
CA ASP A 421 -32.81 -5.07 -24.34
C ASP A 421 -31.83 -6.22 -24.61
N GLN A 422 -31.69 -6.66 -25.88
CA GLN A 422 -30.73 -7.70 -26.27
C GLN A 422 -29.28 -7.25 -26.07
N LEU A 423 -28.95 -6.00 -26.45
CA LEU A 423 -27.61 -5.45 -26.26
C LEU A 423 -27.27 -5.29 -24.77
N GLU A 424 -28.20 -4.76 -23.99
CA GLU A 424 -28.08 -4.59 -22.53
C GLU A 424 -27.88 -5.93 -21.84
N GLN A 425 -28.67 -6.94 -22.19
CA GLN A 425 -28.52 -8.30 -21.66
C GLN A 425 -27.15 -8.90 -22.02
N GLY A 426 -26.68 -8.70 -23.25
CA GLY A 426 -25.36 -9.15 -23.67
C GLY A 426 -24.21 -8.50 -22.89
N LEU A 427 -24.28 -7.19 -22.66
CA LEU A 427 -23.30 -6.45 -21.86
C LEU A 427 -23.36 -6.87 -20.38
N PHE A 428 -24.56 -7.09 -19.84
CA PHE A 428 -24.75 -7.55 -18.47
C PHE A 428 -24.19 -8.95 -18.23
N LEU A 429 -24.37 -9.88 -19.17
CA LEU A 429 -23.76 -11.21 -19.10
C LEU A 429 -22.22 -11.15 -19.16
N ARG A 430 -21.66 -10.21 -19.94
CA ARG A 430 -20.21 -9.98 -19.96
C ARG A 430 -19.70 -9.47 -18.61
N PHE A 431 -20.39 -8.50 -18.02
CA PHE A 431 -20.07 -7.99 -16.68
C PHE A 431 -20.10 -9.13 -15.65
N ALA A 432 -21.18 -9.92 -15.62
CA ALA A 432 -21.29 -11.05 -14.70
C ALA A 432 -20.15 -12.07 -14.87
N GLY A 433 -19.83 -12.44 -16.11
CA GLY A 433 -18.72 -13.37 -16.40
C GLY A 433 -17.34 -12.80 -16.06
N GLU A 434 -17.12 -11.49 -16.22
CA GLU A 434 -15.87 -10.84 -15.84
C GLU A 434 -15.70 -10.79 -14.32
N VAL A 435 -16.77 -10.51 -13.57
CA VAL A 435 -16.76 -10.58 -12.10
C VAL A 435 -16.42 -11.99 -11.62
N GLU A 436 -17.03 -13.02 -12.22
CA GLU A 436 -16.73 -14.41 -11.91
C GLU A 436 -15.26 -14.76 -12.18
N ARG A 437 -14.75 -14.37 -13.36
CA ARG A 437 -13.34 -14.57 -13.74
C ARG A 437 -12.38 -13.88 -12.77
N GLN A 438 -12.67 -12.66 -12.34
CA GLN A 438 -11.86 -11.91 -11.39
C GLN A 438 -11.89 -12.53 -9.99
N ASN A 439 -13.05 -13.00 -9.53
CA ASN A 439 -13.17 -13.70 -8.25
C ASN A 439 -12.33 -14.98 -8.25
N GLY A 440 -12.33 -15.74 -9.35
CA GLY A 440 -11.49 -16.93 -9.50
C GLY A 440 -9.99 -16.60 -9.41
N GLN A 441 -9.54 -15.56 -10.11
CA GLN A 441 -8.13 -15.13 -10.06
C GLN A 441 -7.70 -14.64 -8.68
N TRP A 442 -8.58 -13.92 -7.98
CA TRP A 442 -8.30 -13.46 -6.62
C TRP A 442 -8.17 -14.63 -5.65
N LEU A 443 -9.05 -15.64 -5.77
CA LEU A 443 -8.99 -16.84 -4.95
C LEU A 443 -7.66 -17.58 -5.16
N GLU A 444 -7.28 -17.82 -6.41
CA GLU A 444 -6.02 -18.50 -6.76
C GLU A 444 -4.80 -17.77 -6.16
N GLN A 445 -4.74 -16.44 -6.29
CA GLN A 445 -3.66 -15.63 -5.73
C GLN A 445 -3.61 -15.67 -4.20
N GLU A 446 -4.76 -15.62 -3.52
CA GLU A 446 -4.79 -15.64 -2.06
C GLU A 446 -4.53 -17.05 -1.51
N GLU A 447 -4.92 -18.12 -2.23
CA GLU A 447 -4.50 -19.50 -1.94
C GLU A 447 -2.97 -19.65 -2.01
N GLU A 448 -2.36 -19.24 -3.14
CA GLU A 448 -0.89 -19.28 -3.31
C GLU A 448 -0.16 -18.51 -2.21
N ARG A 449 -0.68 -17.33 -1.84
CA ARG A 449 -0.13 -16.50 -0.78
C ARG A 449 -0.20 -17.17 0.60
N LEU A 450 -1.33 -17.80 0.92
CA LEU A 450 -1.50 -18.50 2.18
C LEU A 450 -0.62 -19.75 2.27
N ASP A 451 -0.42 -20.45 1.15
CA ASP A 451 0.51 -21.56 1.06
C ASP A 451 1.96 -21.10 1.25
N ALA A 452 2.39 -20.03 0.57
CA ALA A 452 3.72 -19.44 0.77
C ALA A 452 3.93 -18.99 2.22
N TYR A 453 2.93 -18.33 2.82
CA TYR A 453 2.96 -17.94 4.24
C TYR A 453 3.07 -19.15 5.18
N ALA A 454 2.41 -20.26 4.84
CA ALA A 454 2.53 -21.50 5.60
C ALA A 454 3.94 -22.09 5.51
N GLU A 455 4.52 -22.12 4.30
CA GLU A 455 5.88 -22.62 4.07
C GLU A 455 6.94 -21.79 4.81
N ASP A 456 6.83 -20.46 4.78
CA ASP A 456 7.73 -19.56 5.50
C ASP A 456 7.68 -19.80 7.02
N LEU A 457 6.45 -19.93 7.55
CA LEU A 457 6.25 -20.18 8.97
C LEU A 457 6.75 -21.57 9.38
N GLU A 458 6.56 -22.59 8.54
CA GLU A 458 7.13 -23.92 8.75
C GLU A 458 8.66 -23.85 8.76
N THR A 459 9.26 -23.10 7.85
CA THR A 459 10.72 -22.91 7.75
C THR A 459 11.28 -22.20 8.99
N GLU A 460 10.59 -21.16 9.49
CA GLU A 460 10.98 -20.46 10.73
C GLU A 460 10.93 -21.40 11.94
N ILE A 461 9.85 -22.18 12.09
CA ILE A 461 9.69 -23.12 13.20
C ILE A 461 10.72 -24.26 13.11
N ASP A 462 10.96 -24.79 11.91
CA ASP A 462 11.94 -25.85 11.69
C ASP A 462 13.37 -25.38 12.01
N SER A 463 13.71 -24.13 11.65
CA SER A 463 14.98 -23.52 12.04
C SER A 463 15.11 -23.44 13.56
N ARG A 464 14.07 -22.98 14.27
CA ARG A 464 14.06 -22.94 15.74
C ARG A 464 14.19 -24.31 16.39
N ILE A 465 13.46 -25.31 15.86
CA ILE A 465 13.56 -26.69 16.32
C ILE A 465 15.00 -27.20 16.17
N LYS A 466 15.62 -26.94 15.02
CA LYS A 466 17.00 -27.31 14.75
C LYS A 466 17.98 -26.65 15.71
N ASP A 467 17.83 -25.35 15.99
CA ASP A 467 18.67 -24.63 16.96
C ASP A 467 18.56 -25.24 18.37
N ILE A 468 17.35 -25.55 18.81
CA ILE A 468 17.09 -26.21 20.09
C ILE A 468 17.71 -27.61 20.12
N GLU A 469 17.61 -28.38 19.04
CA GLU A 469 18.24 -29.69 18.95
C GLU A 469 19.78 -29.63 19.02
N GLU A 470 20.39 -28.66 18.36
CA GLU A 470 21.84 -28.43 18.41
C GLU A 470 22.28 -28.04 19.83
N GLU A 471 21.50 -27.21 20.53
CA GLU A 471 21.72 -26.85 21.92
C GLU A 471 21.61 -28.07 22.86
N ILE A 472 20.56 -28.89 22.69
CA ILE A 472 20.39 -30.14 23.43
C ILE A 472 21.61 -31.07 23.22
N ARG A 473 22.09 -31.21 21.98
CA ARG A 473 23.27 -32.02 21.67
C ARG A 473 24.52 -31.46 22.37
N ARG A 474 24.71 -30.14 22.39
CA ARG A 474 25.82 -29.47 23.08
C ARG A 474 25.79 -29.73 24.58
N LEU A 475 24.68 -29.46 25.25
CA LEU A 475 24.51 -29.68 26.69
C LEU A 475 24.67 -31.16 27.08
N LYS A 476 24.15 -32.09 26.26
CA LYS A 476 24.37 -33.55 26.45
C LYS A 476 25.84 -33.95 26.31
N LYS A 477 26.63 -33.24 25.50
CA LYS A 477 28.08 -33.45 25.36
C LYS A 477 28.84 -32.87 26.55
N GLU A 478 28.52 -31.65 26.96
CA GLU A 478 29.11 -31.00 28.15
C GLU A 478 28.90 -31.82 29.41
N ARG A 479 27.69 -32.35 29.63
CA ARG A 479 27.36 -33.24 30.76
C ARG A 479 28.26 -34.50 30.82
N ARG A 480 28.77 -34.96 29.67
CA ARG A 480 29.66 -36.13 29.56
C ARG A 480 31.14 -35.79 29.77
N SER A 481 31.51 -34.52 29.93
CA SER A 481 32.90 -34.12 30.14
C SER A 481 33.45 -34.58 31.50
N ALA A 482 34.73 -34.95 31.52
CA ALA A 482 35.44 -35.30 32.73
C ALA A 482 35.85 -34.02 33.47
N GLY A 483 35.34 -33.83 34.70
CA GLY A 483 35.65 -32.64 35.52
C GLY A 483 34.43 -32.00 36.20
N LEU A 484 33.21 -32.32 35.77
CA LEU A 484 31.99 -31.75 36.36
C LEU A 484 31.58 -32.42 37.68
N THR A 485 31.14 -31.61 38.62
CA THR A 485 30.50 -32.02 39.87
C THR A 485 29.12 -32.63 39.63
N MET A 486 28.58 -33.34 40.63
CA MET A 486 27.24 -33.93 40.54
C MET A 486 26.13 -32.88 40.41
N ASP A 487 26.31 -31.72 41.05
CA ASP A 487 25.35 -30.61 41.00
C ASP A 487 25.30 -29.95 39.62
N GLU A 488 26.46 -29.73 38.99
CA GLU A 488 26.57 -29.23 37.62
C GLU A 488 25.98 -30.21 36.58
N LYS A 489 26.12 -31.52 36.82
CA LYS A 489 25.45 -32.53 35.97
C LYS A 489 23.93 -32.50 36.10
N LEU A 490 23.42 -32.21 37.30
CA LEU A 490 21.99 -32.14 37.57
C LEU A 490 21.36 -30.89 36.93
N THR A 491 22.02 -29.74 37.01
CA THR A 491 21.59 -28.48 36.37
C THR A 491 21.60 -28.59 34.84
N LEU A 492 22.64 -29.18 34.25
CA LEU A 492 22.66 -29.51 32.81
C LEU A 492 21.52 -30.46 32.42
N SER A 493 21.20 -31.46 33.26
CA SER A 493 20.11 -32.40 32.99
C SER A 493 18.73 -31.75 33.04
N ARG A 494 18.51 -30.78 33.95
CA ARG A 494 17.27 -29.99 33.99
C ARG A 494 17.13 -29.11 32.76
N SER A 495 18.23 -28.48 32.33
CA SER A 495 18.26 -27.62 31.14
C SER A 495 17.95 -28.39 29.85
N VAL A 496 18.53 -29.59 29.69
CA VAL A 496 18.22 -30.49 28.58
C VAL A 496 16.74 -30.88 28.56
N LYS A 497 16.17 -31.24 29.72
CA LYS A 497 14.76 -31.64 29.80
C LYS A 497 13.81 -30.49 29.47
N ARG A 498 14.16 -29.25 29.85
CA ARG A 498 13.41 -28.05 29.49
C ARG A 498 13.40 -27.82 27.98
N LEU A 499 14.58 -27.82 27.36
CA LEU A 499 14.71 -27.65 25.90
C LEU A 499 14.03 -28.78 25.10
N GLU A 500 14.03 -30.01 25.62
CA GLU A 500 13.27 -31.11 25.01
C GLU A 500 11.75 -30.84 25.05
N GLY A 501 11.25 -30.22 26.13
CA GLY A 501 9.86 -29.75 26.22
C GLY A 501 9.56 -28.62 25.23
N ASP A 502 10.40 -27.57 25.23
CA ASP A 502 10.24 -26.42 24.32
C ASP A 502 10.22 -26.85 22.84
N ARG A 503 11.05 -27.84 22.47
CA ARG A 503 11.04 -28.46 21.13
C ARG A 503 9.71 -29.16 20.85
N ASP A 504 9.23 -29.98 21.78
CA ASP A 504 7.99 -30.75 21.58
C ASP A 504 6.77 -29.82 21.44
N ASP A 505 6.75 -28.72 22.20
CA ASP A 505 5.72 -27.67 22.10
C ASP A 505 5.80 -26.94 20.75
N LEU A 506 7.00 -26.62 20.25
CA LEU A 506 7.17 -26.02 18.92
C LEU A 506 6.69 -26.95 17.80
N VAL A 507 7.00 -28.25 17.88
CA VAL A 507 6.51 -29.25 16.91
C VAL A 507 4.98 -29.32 16.91
N LEU A 508 4.35 -29.31 18.09
CA LEU A 508 2.90 -29.28 18.19
C LEU A 508 2.32 -27.99 17.58
N SER A 509 2.90 -26.84 17.90
CA SER A 509 2.46 -25.54 17.40
C SER A 509 2.55 -25.43 15.87
N LYS A 510 3.55 -26.06 15.25
CA LYS A 510 3.70 -26.15 13.78
C LYS A 510 2.46 -26.79 13.16
N HIS A 511 2.02 -27.93 13.71
CA HIS A 511 0.86 -28.66 13.21
C HIS A 511 -0.46 -27.91 13.44
N GLU A 512 -0.61 -27.27 14.60
CA GLU A 512 -1.78 -26.44 14.91
C GLU A 512 -1.88 -25.25 13.95
N ARG A 513 -0.77 -24.55 13.72
CA ARG A 513 -0.75 -23.39 12.82
C ARG A 513 -1.07 -23.75 11.38
N ARG A 514 -0.53 -24.88 10.88
CA ARG A 514 -0.87 -25.42 9.56
C ARG A 514 -2.34 -25.78 9.43
N ARG A 515 -2.95 -26.28 10.51
CA ARG A 515 -4.39 -26.59 10.54
C ARG A 515 -5.20 -25.29 10.48
N ASP A 516 -4.77 -24.24 11.16
CA ASP A 516 -5.48 -22.97 11.17
C ASP A 516 -5.38 -22.24 9.82
N ILE A 517 -4.23 -22.30 9.14
CA ILE A 517 -4.11 -21.76 7.76
C ILE A 517 -5.05 -22.50 6.80
N ARG A 518 -5.11 -23.84 6.87
CA ARG A 518 -6.06 -24.62 6.06
C ARG A 518 -7.52 -24.23 6.31
N LYS A 519 -7.90 -23.99 7.57
CA LYS A 519 -9.25 -23.49 7.88
C LYS A 519 -9.50 -22.10 7.28
N GLN A 520 -8.49 -21.25 7.17
CA GLN A 520 -8.65 -19.93 6.54
C GLN A 520 -8.95 -20.07 5.05
N VAL A 521 -8.23 -20.96 4.35
CA VAL A 521 -8.52 -21.31 2.94
C VAL A 521 -9.94 -21.85 2.79
N ASP A 522 -10.34 -22.82 3.63
CA ASP A 522 -11.71 -23.37 3.60
C ASP A 522 -12.77 -22.27 3.80
N ASN A 523 -12.56 -21.35 4.75
CA ASN A 523 -13.48 -20.23 4.98
C ASN A 523 -13.54 -19.26 3.79
N MET A 524 -12.43 -19.03 3.09
CA MET A 524 -12.41 -18.19 1.89
C MET A 524 -13.16 -18.84 0.72
N LEU A 525 -13.00 -20.16 0.54
CA LEU A 525 -13.77 -20.93 -0.42
C LEU A 525 -15.28 -20.80 -0.17
N ASP A 526 -15.69 -20.89 1.11
CA ASP A 526 -17.09 -20.70 1.50
C ASP A 526 -17.58 -19.27 1.18
N GLN A 527 -16.77 -18.24 1.42
CA GLN A 527 -17.11 -16.84 1.09
C GLN A 527 -17.24 -16.61 -0.42
N VAL A 528 -16.34 -17.17 -1.23
CA VAL A 528 -16.41 -17.08 -2.69
C VAL A 528 -17.63 -17.83 -3.21
N ALA A 529 -17.91 -19.04 -2.70
CA ALA A 529 -19.11 -19.79 -3.04
C ALA A 529 -20.40 -19.03 -2.68
N GLU A 530 -20.43 -18.33 -1.53
CA GLU A 530 -21.54 -17.45 -1.17
C GLU A 530 -21.67 -16.27 -2.15
N SER A 531 -20.56 -15.71 -2.63
CA SER A 531 -20.58 -14.64 -3.63
C SER A 531 -21.10 -15.10 -4.99
N LEU A 532 -20.78 -16.33 -5.42
CA LEU A 532 -21.29 -16.91 -6.66
C LEU A 532 -22.80 -17.18 -6.61
N ASN A 533 -23.35 -17.39 -5.41
CA ASN A 533 -24.80 -17.52 -5.21
C ASN A 533 -25.54 -16.17 -5.28
N ARG A 534 -24.83 -15.03 -5.27
CA ARG A 534 -25.45 -13.72 -5.40
C ARG A 534 -25.73 -13.42 -6.87
N THR A 535 -26.98 -13.20 -7.19
CA THR A 535 -27.39 -12.82 -8.54
C THR A 535 -27.00 -11.36 -8.81
N PRO A 536 -26.23 -11.08 -9.88
CA PRO A 536 -26.02 -9.72 -10.33
C PRO A 536 -27.37 -9.01 -10.54
N ASP A 537 -27.43 -7.73 -10.18
CA ASP A 537 -28.61 -6.90 -10.35
C ASP A 537 -28.32 -5.78 -11.34
N ILE A 538 -29.34 -5.37 -12.10
CA ILE A 538 -29.24 -4.29 -13.08
C ILE A 538 -30.34 -3.26 -12.83
N GLN A 539 -29.93 -2.02 -12.62
CA GLN A 539 -30.83 -0.89 -12.42
C GLN A 539 -30.75 0.05 -13.61
N SER A 540 -31.86 0.20 -14.34
CA SER A 540 -31.95 1.21 -15.41
C SER A 540 -31.87 2.62 -14.83
N ILE A 541 -31.04 3.48 -15.43
CA ILE A 541 -30.87 4.87 -14.99
C ILE A 541 -31.67 5.81 -15.90
N PHE A 542 -31.36 5.82 -17.20
CA PHE A 542 -32.10 6.62 -18.18
C PHE A 542 -31.94 6.08 -19.61
N THR A 543 -32.80 6.52 -20.51
CA THR A 543 -32.69 6.30 -21.96
C THR A 543 -32.80 7.65 -22.66
N ILE A 544 -31.86 7.93 -23.56
CA ILE A 544 -31.85 9.16 -24.37
C ILE A 544 -31.78 8.84 -25.85
N ARG A 545 -32.33 9.74 -26.66
CA ARG A 545 -32.06 9.81 -28.09
C ARG A 545 -30.85 10.72 -28.30
N TRP A 546 -29.83 10.24 -28.99
CA TRP A 546 -28.64 11.02 -29.31
C TRP A 546 -28.64 11.40 -30.79
N SER A 547 -28.08 12.56 -31.12
CA SER A 547 -27.91 13.07 -32.48
C SER A 547 -26.62 13.87 -32.63
#